data_AF-A0A1F9WGP3-F1
#
_entry.id   AF-A0A1F9WGP3-F1
#
_cell.length_a   1.000
_cell.length_b   1.000
_cell.length_c   1.000
_cell.angle_alpha   90.00
_cell.angle_beta   90.00
_cell.angle_gamma   90.00
#
_symmetry.space_group_name_H-M   'P 1'
#
loop_
_entity.id
_entity.type
_entity.pdbx_description
1 polymer ?
#
loop_
_entity_poly.entity_id
_entity_poly.type
_entity_poly.pdbx_seq_one_letter_code
_entity_poly.pdbx_strand_id
1 'polypeptide(L)'
;MSPDPASQGEDFAAQIRGAENSIARGKEAESRAEAGKKPPLEWKNFLYGALIFVSFFTIYRNLPEFAATSFTQKPLRYGSYDTDKNADLCISNLWAIAAALRSGARLPAFTCPASGVAYIAGRNAVRCPNPSLHGAIKLYADKKNIIPFLQK
;
A
#
# COMPACT_ATOMS: atom_id res chain seq x y z
N MET A 1 71.29 -29.17 -25.10
CA MET A 1 70.36 -28.21 -25.72
C MET A 1 69.04 -28.35 -24.97
N SER A 2 68.85 -27.57 -23.92
CA SER A 2 67.62 -27.62 -23.12
C SER A 2 66.52 -26.84 -23.86
N PRO A 3 65.30 -27.38 -23.96
CA PRO A 3 64.20 -26.65 -24.56
C PRO A 3 63.88 -25.40 -23.75
N ASP A 4 63.64 -24.30 -24.46
CA ASP A 4 63.34 -22.98 -23.91
C ASP A 4 61.98 -23.05 -23.16
N PRO A 5 61.92 -22.70 -21.86
CA PRO A 5 60.68 -22.76 -21.08
C PRO A 5 59.56 -21.87 -21.63
N ALA A 6 59.88 -20.89 -22.48
CA ALA A 6 58.89 -20.04 -23.12
C ALA A 6 58.04 -20.80 -24.17
N SER A 7 58.60 -21.77 -24.90
CA SER A 7 57.85 -22.48 -25.96
C SER A 7 56.84 -23.49 -25.40
N GLN A 8 57.10 -24.07 -24.22
CA GLN A 8 56.17 -25.00 -23.58
C GLN A 8 54.88 -24.34 -23.10
N GLY A 9 54.93 -23.04 -22.75
CA GLY A 9 53.74 -22.28 -22.34
C GLY A 9 52.78 -21.98 -23.49
N GLU A 10 53.32 -21.72 -24.69
CA GLU A 10 52.52 -21.41 -25.88
C GLU A 10 51.77 -22.64 -26.42
N ASP A 11 52.42 -23.81 -26.41
CA ASP A 11 51.80 -25.08 -26.81
C ASP A 11 50.66 -25.49 -25.87
N PHE A 12 50.81 -25.25 -24.56
CA PHE A 12 49.76 -25.54 -23.58
C PHE A 12 48.55 -24.61 -23.75
N ALA A 13 48.78 -23.32 -23.98
CA ALA A 13 47.73 -22.35 -24.25
C ALA A 13 46.99 -22.63 -25.58
N ALA A 14 47.66 -23.24 -26.57
CA ALA A 14 47.04 -23.69 -27.80
C ALA A 14 46.14 -24.93 -27.57
N GLN A 15 46.58 -25.89 -26.74
CA GLN A 15 45.78 -27.06 -26.39
C GLN A 15 44.52 -26.70 -25.61
N ILE A 16 44.60 -25.77 -24.64
CA ILE A 16 43.43 -25.32 -23.86
C ILE A 16 42.39 -24.68 -24.79
N ARG A 17 42.81 -23.76 -25.67
CA ARG A 17 41.90 -23.13 -26.63
C ARG A 17 41.28 -24.14 -27.61
N GLY A 18 42.02 -25.19 -27.97
CA GLY A 18 41.50 -26.29 -28.79
C GLY A 18 40.39 -27.08 -28.07
N ALA A 19 40.59 -27.37 -26.79
CA ALA A 19 39.61 -28.08 -25.95
C ALA A 19 38.37 -27.23 -25.66
N GLU A 20 38.52 -25.93 -25.41
CA GLU A 20 37.40 -25.02 -25.21
C GLU A 20 36.53 -24.92 -26.46
N ASN A 21 37.16 -24.85 -27.65
CA ASN A 21 36.44 -24.78 -28.92
C ASN A 21 35.69 -26.09 -29.25
N SER A 22 36.22 -27.26 -28.88
CA SER A 22 35.52 -28.53 -29.10
C SER A 22 34.33 -28.71 -28.15
N ILE A 23 34.47 -28.26 -26.89
CA ILE A 23 33.37 -28.24 -25.91
C ILE A 23 32.27 -27.26 -26.35
N ALA A 24 32.64 -26.07 -26.84
CA ALA A 24 31.69 -25.09 -27.35
C ALA A 24 30.90 -25.64 -28.55
N ARG A 25 31.58 -26.25 -29.52
CA ARG A 25 30.92 -26.88 -30.68
C ARG A 25 30.03 -28.06 -30.28
N GLY A 26 30.42 -28.85 -29.28
CA GLY A 26 29.61 -29.94 -28.74
C GLY A 26 28.29 -29.44 -28.15
N LYS A 27 28.35 -28.38 -27.32
CA LYS A 27 27.17 -27.75 -26.72
C LYS A 27 26.26 -27.08 -27.74
N GLU A 28 26.82 -26.48 -28.79
CA GLU A 28 26.04 -25.91 -29.89
C GLU A 28 25.34 -26.98 -30.73
N ALA A 29 25.98 -28.14 -30.95
CA ALA A 29 25.36 -29.26 -31.65
C ALA A 29 24.24 -29.91 -30.81
N GLU A 30 24.44 -30.07 -29.51
CA GLU A 30 23.45 -30.63 -28.58
C GLU A 30 22.23 -29.71 -28.43
N SER A 31 22.45 -28.41 -28.24
CA SER A 31 21.35 -27.42 -28.17
C SER A 31 20.57 -27.29 -29.49
N ARG A 32 21.22 -27.46 -30.66
CA ARG A 32 20.51 -27.53 -31.95
C ARG A 32 19.73 -28.84 -32.13
N ALA A 33 20.23 -29.95 -31.60
CA ALA A 33 19.52 -31.24 -31.64
C ALA A 33 18.27 -31.25 -30.74
N GLU A 34 18.32 -30.54 -29.61
CA GLU A 34 17.18 -30.40 -28.69
C GLU A 34 16.16 -29.35 -29.15
N ALA A 35 16.60 -28.25 -29.76
CA ALA A 35 15.72 -27.19 -30.28
C ALA A 35 14.77 -27.65 -31.40
N GLY A 36 15.02 -28.80 -32.02
CA GLY A 36 14.18 -29.38 -33.09
C GLY A 36 12.97 -30.20 -32.60
N LYS A 37 12.94 -30.62 -31.33
CA LYS A 37 11.81 -31.40 -30.79
C LYS A 37 10.71 -30.46 -30.35
N LYS A 38 9.82 -30.08 -31.28
CA LYS A 38 8.59 -29.36 -30.94
C LYS A 38 7.81 -30.19 -29.91
N PRO A 39 7.47 -29.66 -28.73
CA PRO A 39 6.65 -30.39 -27.77
C PRO A 39 5.34 -30.80 -28.47
N PRO A 40 4.85 -32.03 -28.24
CA PRO A 40 3.60 -32.47 -28.85
C PRO A 40 2.51 -31.46 -28.51
N LEU A 41 1.65 -31.14 -29.47
CA LEU A 41 0.62 -30.09 -29.34
C LEU A 41 -0.28 -30.32 -28.10
N GLU A 42 -0.46 -31.59 -27.73
CA GLU A 42 -1.10 -32.09 -26.50
C GLU A 42 -0.51 -31.49 -25.21
N TRP A 43 0.79 -31.24 -25.16
CA TRP A 43 1.48 -30.68 -23.99
C TRP A 43 1.07 -29.24 -23.71
N LYS A 44 0.79 -28.46 -24.76
CA LYS A 44 0.30 -27.09 -24.60
C LYS A 44 -1.09 -27.10 -23.97
N ASN A 45 -1.97 -27.98 -24.44
CA ASN A 45 -3.31 -28.13 -23.87
C ASN A 45 -3.27 -28.59 -22.41
N PHE A 46 -2.35 -29.51 -22.07
CA PHE A 46 -2.11 -29.92 -20.69
C PHE A 46 -1.61 -28.76 -19.83
N LEU A 47 -0.63 -27.98 -20.31
CA LEU A 47 -0.14 -26.80 -19.60
C LEU A 47 -1.23 -25.74 -19.41
N TYR A 48 -2.05 -25.47 -20.43
CA TYR A 48 -3.19 -24.55 -20.30
C TYR A 48 -4.22 -25.07 -19.30
N GLY A 49 -4.55 -26.37 -19.35
CA GLY A 49 -5.44 -27.00 -18.39
C GLY A 49 -4.91 -26.91 -16.95
N ALA A 50 -3.62 -27.18 -16.75
CA ALA A 50 -2.96 -27.06 -15.45
C ALA A 50 -2.96 -25.60 -14.94
N LEU A 51 -2.69 -24.62 -15.82
CA LEU A 51 -2.73 -23.20 -15.48
C LEU A 51 -4.14 -22.79 -15.04
N ILE A 52 -5.15 -23.13 -15.84
CA ILE A 52 -6.57 -22.85 -15.54
C ILE A 52 -6.95 -23.48 -14.20
N PHE A 53 -6.59 -24.75 -13.99
CA PHE A 53 -6.89 -25.47 -12.76
C PHE A 53 -6.25 -24.80 -11.53
N VAL A 54 -4.97 -24.43 -11.60
CA VAL A 54 -4.26 -23.73 -10.52
C VAL A 54 -4.89 -22.36 -10.25
N SER A 55 -5.28 -21.62 -11.28
CA SER A 55 -5.99 -20.34 -11.13
C SER A 55 -7.32 -20.52 -10.38
N PHE A 56 -8.17 -21.45 -10.83
CA PHE A 56 -9.45 -21.73 -10.17
C PHE A 56 -9.28 -22.24 -8.74
N PHE A 57 -8.32 -23.14 -8.51
CA PHE A 57 -8.01 -23.66 -7.19
C PHE A 57 -7.58 -22.55 -6.22
N THR A 58 -6.74 -21.63 -6.68
CA THR A 58 -6.28 -20.48 -5.89
C THR A 58 -7.45 -19.54 -5.56
N ILE A 59 -8.33 -19.26 -6.53
CA ILE A 59 -9.52 -18.43 -6.30
C ILE A 59 -10.46 -19.09 -5.28
N TYR A 60 -10.74 -20.40 -5.44
CA TYR A 60 -11.64 -21.13 -4.55
C TYR A 60 -11.12 -21.18 -3.11
N ARG A 61 -9.82 -21.43 -2.92
CA ARG A 61 -9.18 -21.46 -1.60
C ARG A 61 -9.23 -20.08 -0.91
N ASN A 62 -9.04 -19.00 -1.66
CA ASN A 62 -9.03 -17.63 -1.13
C ASN A 62 -10.42 -16.96 -1.14
N LEU A 63 -11.45 -17.62 -1.66
CA LEU A 63 -12.83 -17.15 -1.67
C LEU A 63 -13.34 -16.67 -0.29
N PRO A 64 -13.07 -17.36 0.85
CA PRO A 64 -13.46 -16.84 2.15
C PRO A 64 -12.76 -15.53 2.54
N GLU A 65 -11.50 -15.31 2.12
CA GLU A 65 -10.77 -14.06 2.37
C GLU A 65 -11.24 -12.91 1.47
N PHE A 66 -11.62 -13.21 0.22
CA PHE A 66 -12.27 -12.23 -0.66
C PHE A 66 -13.66 -11.84 -0.18
N ALA A 67 -14.42 -12.78 0.38
CA ALA A 67 -15.69 -12.48 1.02
C ALA A 67 -15.50 -11.58 2.26
N ALA A 68 -14.50 -11.88 3.10
CA ALA A 68 -14.19 -11.08 4.29
C ALA A 68 -13.79 -9.63 3.95
N THR A 69 -13.04 -9.40 2.86
CA THR A 69 -12.68 -8.05 2.40
C THR A 69 -13.83 -7.32 1.70
N SER A 70 -14.75 -8.06 1.06
CA SER A 70 -15.94 -7.47 0.42
C SER A 70 -17.00 -7.01 1.44
N PHE A 71 -17.02 -7.61 2.64
CA PHE A 71 -18.00 -7.26 3.68
C PHE A 71 -17.51 -6.24 4.72
N THR A 72 -16.25 -5.79 4.71
CA THR A 72 -15.79 -4.78 5.67
C THR A 72 -14.59 -4.01 5.12
N GLN A 73 -14.85 -2.94 4.38
CA GLN A 73 -14.79 -1.56 4.89
C GLN A 73 -15.58 -0.70 3.91
N LYS A 74 -16.59 0.05 4.39
CA LYS A 74 -17.08 1.20 3.63
C LYS A 74 -15.84 2.02 3.29
N PRO A 75 -15.51 2.26 2.01
CA PRO A 75 -14.42 3.18 1.70
C PRO A 75 -14.71 4.49 2.46
N LEU A 76 -13.67 5.13 2.98
CA LEU A 76 -13.77 6.48 3.54
C LEU A 76 -14.23 7.43 2.41
N ARG A 77 -15.55 7.45 2.19
CA ARG A 77 -16.35 8.32 1.30
C ARG A 77 -16.07 8.22 -0.20
N TYR A 78 -17.05 7.70 -0.95
CA TYR A 78 -17.35 8.08 -2.33
C TYR A 78 -18.74 8.74 -2.33
N GLY A 79 -18.82 10.05 -2.60
CA GLY A 79 -20.05 10.88 -2.54
C GLY A 79 -19.73 12.38 -2.62
N SER A 80 -20.72 13.25 -2.83
CA SER A 80 -20.51 14.70 -2.96
C SER A 80 -19.80 15.26 -1.72
N TYR A 81 -18.79 16.10 -1.94
CA TYR A 81 -18.13 16.91 -0.92
C TYR A 81 -19.06 18.03 -0.44
N ASP A 82 -20.28 17.70 -0.01
CA ASP A 82 -21.08 18.65 0.76
C ASP A 82 -20.52 18.71 2.17
N THR A 83 -19.41 19.44 2.29
CA THR A 83 -18.89 19.90 3.57
C THR A 83 -19.90 20.88 4.14
N ASP A 84 -20.55 20.50 5.24
CA ASP A 84 -21.42 21.40 5.96
C ASP A 84 -20.58 22.58 6.47
N LYS A 85 -20.76 23.75 5.84
CA LYS A 85 -20.07 25.00 6.17
C LYS A 85 -20.18 25.32 7.66
N ASN A 86 -21.29 24.97 8.30
CA ASN A 86 -21.47 25.19 9.73
C ASN A 86 -20.63 24.21 10.57
N ALA A 87 -20.49 22.96 10.13
CA ALA A 87 -19.60 22.00 10.78
C ALA A 87 -18.13 22.44 10.69
N ASP A 88 -17.69 22.90 9.52
CA ASP A 88 -16.31 23.37 9.32
C ASP A 88 -15.99 24.61 10.16
N LEU A 89 -16.92 25.58 10.20
CA LEU A 89 -16.80 26.74 11.07
C LEU A 89 -16.79 26.35 12.56
N CYS A 90 -17.62 25.38 12.96
CA CYS A 90 -17.63 24.88 14.34
C CYS A 90 -16.28 24.24 14.71
N ILE A 91 -15.70 23.45 13.81
CA ILE A 91 -14.37 22.85 14.00
C ILE A 91 -13.32 23.97 14.10
N SER A 92 -13.33 24.95 13.20
CA SER A 92 -12.41 26.09 13.21
C SER A 92 -12.45 26.88 14.54
N ASN A 93 -13.65 27.16 15.06
CA ASN A 93 -13.83 27.80 16.36
C ASN A 93 -13.22 26.96 17.49
N LEU A 94 -13.42 25.64 17.47
CA LEU A 94 -12.83 24.73 18.45
C LEU A 94 -11.29 24.71 18.39
N TRP A 95 -10.69 24.82 17.20
CA TRP A 95 -9.24 24.94 17.05
C TRP A 95 -8.69 26.23 17.69
N ALA A 96 -9.35 27.36 17.45
CA ALA A 96 -8.96 28.63 18.06
C ALA A 96 -9.09 28.58 19.60
N ILE A 97 -10.14 27.93 20.10
CA ILE A 97 -10.33 27.70 21.54
C ILE A 97 -9.23 26.77 22.09
N ALA A 98 -8.89 25.68 21.40
CA ALA A 98 -7.83 24.76 21.79
C ALA A 98 -6.47 25.48 21.91
N ALA A 99 -6.18 26.36 20.94
CA ALA A 99 -4.97 27.18 20.95
C ALA A 99 -4.93 28.11 22.18
N ALA A 100 -6.05 28.78 22.50
CA ALA A 100 -6.17 29.64 23.68
C ALA A 100 -6.03 28.86 25.00
N LEU A 101 -6.64 27.67 25.11
CA LEU A 101 -6.52 26.79 26.27
C LEU A 101 -5.08 26.37 26.55
N ARG A 102 -4.27 26.18 25.49
CA ARG A 102 -2.86 25.81 25.61
C ARG A 102 -1.97 26.97 26.01
N SER A 103 -2.14 28.12 25.37
CA SER A 103 -1.34 29.32 25.69
C SER A 103 -1.74 29.94 27.03
N GLY A 104 -2.84 29.50 27.64
CA GLY A 104 -3.41 30.16 28.82
C GLY A 104 -3.99 31.54 28.50
N ALA A 105 -4.16 31.85 27.21
CA ALA A 105 -4.78 33.08 26.76
C ALA A 105 -6.27 33.09 27.11
N ARG A 106 -6.84 34.30 27.12
CA ARG A 106 -8.28 34.48 27.31
C ARG A 106 -9.05 33.72 26.23
N LEU A 107 -10.06 32.96 26.65
CA LEU A 107 -10.89 32.19 25.72
C LEU A 107 -11.70 33.15 24.84
N PRO A 108 -11.69 32.94 23.51
CA PRO A 108 -12.50 33.73 22.60
C PRO A 108 -13.99 33.44 22.81
N ALA A 109 -14.83 34.48 22.69
CA ALA A 109 -16.27 34.38 22.88
C ALA A 109 -16.96 33.89 21.59
N PHE A 110 -16.72 32.63 21.21
CA PHE A 110 -17.38 32.02 20.06
C PHE A 110 -18.72 31.39 20.42
N THR A 111 -19.61 31.32 19.44
CA THR A 111 -20.85 30.55 19.46
C THR A 111 -20.80 29.44 18.42
N CYS A 112 -21.56 28.38 18.64
CA CYS A 112 -21.71 27.31 17.67
C CYS A 112 -22.55 27.83 16.48
N PRO A 113 -22.07 27.74 15.24
CA PRO A 113 -22.74 28.31 14.06
C PRO A 113 -24.07 27.62 13.73
N ALA A 114 -24.25 26.34 14.10
CA ALA A 114 -25.49 25.62 13.85
C ALA A 114 -26.56 25.84 14.93
N SER A 115 -26.16 26.04 16.19
CA SER A 115 -27.12 26.20 17.30
C SER A 115 -27.29 27.65 17.76
N GLY A 116 -26.36 28.55 17.43
CA GLY A 116 -26.29 29.91 17.96
C GLY A 116 -25.88 29.99 19.44
N VAL A 117 -25.69 28.86 20.12
CA VAL A 117 -25.40 28.79 21.56
C VAL A 117 -23.90 28.86 21.82
N ALA A 118 -23.50 29.50 22.91
CA ALA A 118 -22.11 29.53 23.35
C ALA A 118 -21.55 28.13 23.62
N TYR A 119 -20.25 27.94 23.39
CA TYR A 119 -19.58 26.69 23.73
C TYR A 119 -19.59 26.45 25.23
N ILE A 120 -19.74 25.18 25.63
CA ILE A 120 -19.79 24.81 27.04
C ILE A 120 -18.34 24.66 27.53
N ALA A 121 -17.88 25.63 28.33
CA ALA A 121 -16.56 25.59 28.93
C ALA A 121 -16.52 24.71 30.18
N GLY A 122 -15.58 23.77 30.20
CA GLY A 122 -15.20 22.99 31.38
C GLY A 122 -13.82 23.42 31.91
N ARG A 123 -13.31 22.70 32.92
CA ARG A 123 -12.03 23.02 33.57
C ARG A 123 -10.82 22.96 32.63
N ASN A 124 -10.78 21.99 31.72
CA ASN A 124 -9.65 21.76 30.79
C ASN A 124 -10.09 21.53 29.34
N ALA A 125 -11.39 21.60 29.07
CA ALA A 125 -11.94 21.28 27.77
C ALA A 125 -13.16 22.16 27.49
N VAL A 126 -13.39 22.43 26.21
CA VAL A 126 -14.54 23.19 25.72
C VAL A 126 -15.25 22.34 24.68
N ARG A 127 -16.58 22.21 24.82
CA ARG A 127 -17.40 21.31 23.98
C ARG A 127 -18.49 22.07 23.23
N CYS A 128 -18.81 21.59 22.04
CA CYS A 128 -19.96 22.05 21.27
C CYS A 128 -21.26 21.74 22.05
N PRO A 129 -22.22 22.68 22.14
CA PRO A 129 -23.49 22.46 22.85
C PRO A 129 -24.38 21.44 22.16
N ASN A 130 -24.31 21.31 20.83
CA ASN A 130 -25.10 20.35 20.07
C ASN A 130 -24.27 19.72 18.93
N PRO A 131 -23.47 18.68 19.23
CA PRO A 131 -22.63 18.03 18.22
C PRO A 131 -23.45 17.29 17.15
N SER A 132 -24.68 16.87 17.47
CA SER A 132 -25.55 16.13 16.55
C SER A 132 -25.96 16.96 15.33
N LEU A 133 -26.04 18.29 15.45
CA LEU A 133 -26.29 19.20 14.33
C LEU A 133 -25.18 19.18 13.27
N HIS A 134 -23.99 18.68 13.65
CA HIS A 134 -22.83 18.56 12.77
C HIS A 134 -22.55 17.09 12.36
N GLY A 135 -23.49 16.19 12.62
CA GLY A 135 -23.33 14.76 12.34
C GLY A 135 -22.24 14.09 13.19
N ALA A 136 -22.03 14.57 14.43
CA ALA A 136 -21.07 14.04 15.39
C ALA A 136 -21.77 13.67 16.71
N ILE A 137 -21.31 12.61 17.38
CA ILE A 137 -21.72 12.28 18.76
C ILE A 137 -21.02 13.22 19.74
N LYS A 138 -19.74 13.54 19.49
CA LYS A 138 -18.93 14.43 20.35
C LYS A 138 -18.05 15.35 19.51
N LEU A 139 -17.99 16.61 19.93
CA LEU A 139 -17.10 17.66 19.41
C LEU A 139 -16.58 18.47 20.60
N TYR A 140 -15.29 18.35 20.89
CA TYR A 140 -14.65 19.08 21.98
C TYR A 140 -13.17 19.33 21.69
N ALA A 141 -12.65 20.39 22.30
CA ALA A 141 -11.23 20.75 22.36
C ALA A 141 -10.73 20.57 23.79
N ASP A 142 -9.56 19.96 23.97
CA ASP A 142 -8.92 19.76 25.27
C ASP A 142 -7.56 20.48 25.29
N LYS A 143 -7.16 20.98 26.45
CA LYS A 143 -5.81 21.52 26.68
C LYS A 143 -4.71 20.51 26.33
N LYS A 144 -4.94 19.21 26.58
CA LYS A 144 -3.95 18.15 26.32
C LYS A 144 -3.88 17.72 24.85
N ASN A 145 -4.99 17.80 24.12
CA ASN A 145 -5.10 17.31 22.75
C ASN A 145 -5.59 18.42 21.82
N ILE A 146 -4.71 18.88 20.92
CA ILE A 146 -5.00 20.01 20.02
C ILE A 146 -6.06 19.61 18.98
N ILE A 147 -6.08 18.34 18.57
CA ILE A 147 -6.97 17.86 17.52
C ILE A 147 -8.37 17.70 18.13
N PRO A 148 -9.37 18.47 17.68
CA PRO A 148 -10.73 18.28 18.15
C PRO A 148 -11.22 16.90 17.72
N PHE A 149 -11.73 16.15 18.69
CA PHE A 149 -12.19 14.78 18.44
C PHE A 149 -13.61 14.80 17.92
N LEU A 150 -13.82 14.06 16.82
CA LEU A 150 -15.11 13.87 16.19
C LEU A 150 -15.44 12.37 16.29
N GLN A 151 -16.18 12.01 17.34
CA GLN A 151 -16.66 10.64 17.52
C GLN A 151 -18.01 10.53 16.79
N LYS A 152 -18.11 9.66 15.79
CA LYS A 152 -19.35 9.32 15.09
C LYS A 152 -19.99 8.06 15.65
#